data_AF-A0A5K0YRK9-F1
#
_entry.id   AF-A0A5K0YRK9-F1
#
_cell.length_a   1.000
_cell.length_b   1.000
_cell.length_c   1.000
_cell.angle_alpha   90.00
_cell.angle_beta   90.00
_cell.angle_gamma   90.00
#
_symmetry.space_group_name_H-M   'P 1'
#
loop_
_entity.id
_entity.type
_entity.pdbx_description
1 polymer ?
#
loop_
_entity_poly.entity_id
_entity_poly.type
_entity_poly.pdbx_seq_one_letter_code
_entity_poly.pdbx_strand_id
1 'polypeptide(L)'
;MADVAKDLTAGTIGGAAQLIVGHPFDTVKVKLQSQPAPLPGQPPKYAGAMDAVKKTLTAEGPRGLYKGMGVPLATVAAFNAVLFSVRGQMESLLRSEPGAPLTIGQQMICGLGAGVAVSFLACPTELIKCRQVSVTIFPKLH
;
A
#
# COMPACT_ATOMS: atom_id res chain seq x y z
N MET A 1 6.50 -27.67 1.78
CA MET A 1 7.08 -26.54 1.00
C MET A 1 6.20 -26.10 -0.16
N ALA A 2 5.54 -27.02 -0.88
CA ALA A 2 4.64 -26.66 -1.99
C ALA A 2 3.44 -25.79 -1.57
N ASP A 3 2.85 -26.02 -0.38
CA ASP A 3 1.69 -25.22 0.08
C ASP A 3 2.06 -23.77 0.41
N VAL A 4 3.21 -23.55 1.07
CA VAL A 4 3.71 -22.19 1.35
C VAL A 4 3.96 -21.40 0.06
N ALA A 5 4.50 -22.05 -0.98
CA ALA A 5 4.71 -21.40 -2.27
C ALA A 5 3.38 -21.06 -2.97
N LYS A 6 2.37 -21.94 -2.87
CA LYS A 6 1.01 -21.67 -3.38
C LYS A 6 0.35 -20.52 -2.64
N ASP A 7 0.43 -20.51 -1.31
CA ASP A 7 -0.14 -19.46 -0.47
C ASP A 7 0.53 -18.10 -0.71
N LEU A 8 1.85 -18.09 -0.86
CA LEU A 8 2.59 -16.88 -1.22
C LEU A 8 2.18 -16.36 -2.59
N THR A 9 2.11 -17.24 -3.60
CA THR A 9 1.74 -16.85 -4.97
C THR A 9 0.30 -16.31 -5.00
N ALA A 10 -0.64 -17.03 -4.39
CA ALA A 10 -2.03 -16.60 -4.26
C ALA A 10 -2.15 -15.27 -3.51
N GLY A 11 -1.42 -15.10 -2.41
CA GLY A 11 -1.37 -13.86 -1.64
C GLY A 11 -0.78 -12.68 -2.42
N THR A 12 0.26 -12.90 -3.24
CA THR A 12 0.83 -11.85 -4.10
C THR A 12 -0.10 -11.43 -5.23
N ILE A 13 -0.76 -12.39 -5.90
CA ILE A 13 -1.74 -12.09 -6.95
C ILE A 13 -2.94 -11.36 -6.36
N GLY A 14 -3.46 -11.83 -5.22
CA GLY A 14 -4.54 -11.17 -4.49
C GLY A 14 -4.16 -9.74 -4.07
N GLY A 15 -2.95 -9.55 -3.54
CA GLY A 15 -2.43 -8.24 -3.18
C GLY A 15 -2.28 -7.30 -4.38
N ALA A 16 -1.79 -7.81 -5.51
CA ALA A 16 -1.70 -7.05 -6.75
C ALA A 16 -3.07 -6.66 -7.30
N ALA A 17 -4.05 -7.57 -7.30
CA ALA A 17 -5.41 -7.28 -7.72
C ALA A 17 -6.07 -6.22 -6.82
N GLN A 18 -5.89 -6.33 -5.50
CA GLN A 18 -6.35 -5.34 -4.54
C GLN A 18 -5.74 -3.95 -4.80
N LEU A 19 -4.44 -3.89 -5.09
CA LEU A 19 -3.77 -2.65 -5.48
C LEU A 19 -4.35 -2.09 -6.77
N ILE A 20 -4.55 -2.92 -7.80
CA ILE A 20 -5.08 -2.47 -9.10
C ILE A 20 -6.47 -1.83 -8.93
N VAL A 21 -7.35 -2.46 -8.15
CA VAL A 21 -8.70 -1.97 -7.91
C VAL A 21 -8.72 -0.75 -6.99
N GLY A 22 -7.86 -0.71 -5.97
CA GLY A 22 -7.85 0.34 -4.95
C GLY A 22 -7.02 1.58 -5.29
N HIS A 23 -6.01 1.47 -6.16
CA HIS A 23 -5.07 2.56 -6.45
C HIS A 23 -5.72 3.83 -7.04
N PRO A 24 -6.81 3.79 -7.83
CA PRO A 24 -7.53 5.00 -8.22
C PRO A 24 -8.02 5.82 -7.01
N PHE A 25 -8.51 5.14 -5.96
CA PHE A 25 -8.92 5.81 -4.72
C PHE A 25 -7.73 6.39 -3.97
N ASP A 26 -6.63 5.64 -3.85
CA ASP A 26 -5.39 6.13 -3.23
C ASP A 26 -4.86 7.38 -3.93
N THR A 27 -4.87 7.38 -5.27
CA THR A 27 -4.40 8.51 -6.09
C THR A 27 -5.25 9.75 -5.85
N VAL A 28 -6.58 9.61 -5.80
CA VAL A 28 -7.49 10.72 -5.49
C VAL A 28 -7.27 11.23 -4.08
N LYS A 29 -7.14 10.32 -3.09
CA LYS A 29 -6.90 10.67 -1.69
C LYS A 29 -5.60 11.47 -1.54
N VAL A 30 -4.49 11.01 -2.13
CA VAL A 30 -3.21 11.74 -2.08
C VAL A 30 -3.32 13.07 -2.81
N LYS A 31 -3.99 13.16 -3.97
CA LYS A 31 -4.22 14.45 -4.65
C LYS A 31 -4.99 15.45 -3.80
N LEU A 32 -5.97 15.01 -3.02
CA LEU A 32 -6.71 15.86 -2.09
C LEU A 32 -5.90 16.28 -0.87
N GLN A 33 -5.11 15.37 -0.30
CA GLN A 33 -4.29 15.63 0.89
C GLN A 33 -3.04 16.45 0.59
N SER A 34 -2.50 16.32 -0.63
CA SER A 34 -1.29 17.04 -1.07
C SER A 34 -1.59 18.28 -1.90
N GLN A 35 -2.85 18.67 -2.10
CA GLN A 35 -3.14 19.92 -2.80
C GLN A 35 -2.65 21.12 -1.97
N PRO A 36 -2.07 22.15 -2.60
CA PRO A 36 -1.64 23.34 -1.90
C PRO A 36 -2.84 24.02 -1.22
N ALA A 37 -2.58 24.63 -0.06
CA ALA A 37 -3.59 25.42 0.63
C ALA A 37 -4.10 26.54 -0.30
N PRO A 38 -5.42 26.79 -0.36
CA PRO A 38 -5.95 27.86 -1.20
C PRO A 38 -5.40 29.21 -0.77
N LEU A 39 -5.01 30.05 -1.74
CA LEU A 39 -4.71 31.45 -1.46
C LEU A 39 -5.97 32.18 -0.97
N PRO A 40 -5.84 33.25 -0.15
CA PRO A 40 -6.99 34.03 0.30
C PRO A 40 -7.85 34.48 -0.89
N GLY A 41 -9.12 34.07 -0.93
CA GLY A 41 -10.07 34.40 -2.00
C GLY A 41 -10.04 33.47 -3.22
N GLN A 42 -9.20 32.43 -3.27
CA GLN A 42 -9.24 31.43 -4.35
C GLN A 42 -9.86 30.10 -3.90
N PRO A 43 -10.64 29.43 -4.76
CA PRO A 43 -11.15 28.09 -4.47
C PRO A 43 -10.01 27.05 -4.46
N PRO A 44 -10.13 25.96 -3.69
CA PRO A 44 -9.18 24.85 -3.71
C PRO A 44 -9.05 24.26 -5.11
N LYS A 45 -7.86 23.74 -5.45
CA LYS A 45 -7.58 23.07 -6.72
C LYS A 45 -8.57 21.93 -6.98
N TYR A 46 -8.96 21.22 -5.93
CA TYR A 46 -9.98 20.19 -5.94
C TYR A 46 -11.02 20.47 -4.84
N ALA A 47 -12.28 20.67 -5.24
CA ALA A 47 -13.39 20.93 -4.31
C ALA A 47 -13.82 19.67 -3.53
N GLY A 48 -13.42 18.49 -4.00
CA GLY A 48 -13.71 17.21 -3.37
C GLY A 48 -13.24 16.02 -4.23
N ALA A 49 -13.51 14.80 -3.77
CA ALA A 49 -13.06 13.58 -4.44
C ALA A 49 -13.59 13.43 -5.87
N MET A 50 -14.89 13.69 -6.08
CA MET A 50 -15.50 13.59 -7.40
C MET A 50 -14.95 14.64 -8.38
N ASP A 51 -14.66 15.86 -7.89
CA ASP A 51 -14.03 16.92 -8.68
C ASP A 51 -12.58 16.56 -9.04
N ALA A 52 -11.83 15.96 -8.10
CA ALA A 52 -10.48 15.46 -8.34
C ALA A 52 -10.44 14.32 -9.38
N VAL A 53 -11.39 13.38 -9.34
CA VAL A 53 -11.53 12.33 -10.35
C VAL A 53 -11.82 12.95 -11.71
N LYS A 54 -12.84 13.80 -11.80
CA LYS A 54 -13.24 14.42 -13.07
C LYS A 54 -12.08 15.19 -13.69
N LYS A 55 -11.46 16.10 -12.93
CA LYS A 55 -10.30 16.89 -13.39
C LYS A 55 -9.10 16.02 -13.79
N THR A 56 -8.84 14.94 -13.05
CA THR A 56 -7.76 14.01 -13.41
C THR A 56 -8.05 13.28 -14.72
N LEU A 57 -9.29 12.83 -14.93
CA LEU A 57 -9.69 12.17 -16.18
C LEU A 57 -9.63 13.13 -17.37
N THR A 58 -10.05 14.38 -17.22
CA THR A 58 -9.97 15.36 -18.33
C THR A 58 -8.54 15.79 -18.65
N ALA A 59 -7.67 15.90 -17.64
CA ALA A 59 -6.31 16.43 -17.82
C ALA A 59 -5.27 15.36 -18.19
N GLU A 60 -5.34 14.17 -17.58
CA GLU A 60 -4.33 13.11 -17.70
C GLU A 60 -4.91 11.81 -18.31
N GLY A 61 -6.22 11.77 -18.56
CA GLY A 61 -6.92 10.56 -18.99
C GLY A 61 -7.04 9.51 -17.88
N PRO A 62 -7.61 8.33 -18.20
CA PRO A 62 -7.78 7.23 -17.25
C PRO A 62 -6.45 6.70 -16.70
N ARG A 63 -5.36 6.81 -17.47
CA ARG A 63 -4.00 6.42 -17.01
C ARG A 63 -3.48 7.32 -15.88
N GLY A 64 -3.98 8.55 -15.77
CA GLY A 64 -3.63 9.47 -14.67
C GLY A 64 -4.03 8.94 -13.28
N LEU A 65 -5.04 8.06 -13.19
CA LEU A 65 -5.46 7.42 -11.95
C LEU A 65 -4.54 6.26 -11.52
N TYR A 66 -3.70 5.75 -12.41
CA TYR A 66 -2.77 4.63 -12.17
C TYR A 66 -1.32 5.11 -12.02
N LYS A 67 -1.09 6.42 -12.05
CA LYS A 67 0.23 7.03 -11.93
C LYS A 67 0.82 6.73 -10.54
N GLY A 68 2.07 6.26 -10.49
CA GLY A 68 2.74 5.88 -9.25
C GLY A 68 2.39 4.49 -8.69
N MET A 69 1.65 3.66 -9.42
CA MET A 69 1.33 2.27 -9.02
C MET A 69 2.53 1.32 -9.04
N GLY A 70 3.58 1.65 -9.81
CA GLY A 70 4.73 0.76 -10.03
C GLY A 70 5.48 0.38 -8.75
N VAL A 71 5.67 1.32 -7.82
CA VAL A 71 6.35 1.04 -6.54
C VAL A 71 5.55 0.09 -5.66
N PRO A 72 4.25 0.34 -5.36
CA PRO A 72 3.41 -0.61 -4.63
C PRO A 72 3.39 -2.01 -5.23
N LEU A 73 3.29 -2.14 -6.56
CA LEU A 73 3.28 -3.43 -7.23
C LEU A 73 4.64 -4.15 -7.12
N ALA A 74 5.75 -3.44 -7.21
CA ALA A 74 7.08 -4.03 -7.06
C ALA A 74 7.35 -4.52 -5.63
N THR A 75 6.78 -3.85 -4.62
CA THR A 75 7.04 -4.17 -3.20
C THR A 75 6.06 -5.16 -2.59
N VAL A 76 4.92 -5.46 -3.23
CA VAL A 76 3.89 -6.35 -2.68
C VAL A 76 4.43 -7.76 -2.38
N ALA A 77 5.28 -8.29 -3.26
CA ALA A 77 5.89 -9.60 -3.08
C ALA A 77 6.87 -9.62 -1.91
N ALA A 78 7.67 -8.57 -1.77
CA ALA A 78 8.63 -8.43 -0.67
C ALA A 78 7.91 -8.31 0.69
N PHE A 79 6.84 -7.52 0.78
CA PHE A 79 6.05 -7.39 2.01
C PHE A 79 5.41 -8.71 2.40
N ASN A 80 4.78 -9.41 1.46
CA ASN A 80 4.17 -10.72 1.73
C ASN A 80 5.23 -11.74 2.16
N ALA A 81 6.39 -11.77 1.51
CA ALA A 81 7.48 -12.69 1.88
C ALA A 81 7.96 -12.45 3.32
N VAL A 82 8.18 -11.20 3.73
CA VAL A 82 8.60 -10.86 5.10
C VAL A 82 7.49 -11.17 6.10
N LEU A 83 6.25 -10.81 5.79
CA LEU A 83 5.09 -11.09 6.64
C LEU A 83 4.96 -12.59 6.93
N PHE A 84 4.96 -13.43 5.89
CA PHE A 84 4.85 -14.88 6.05
C PHE A 84 6.06 -15.48 6.75
N SER A 85 7.27 -14.98 6.48
CA SER A 85 8.49 -15.47 7.13
C SER A 85 8.48 -15.21 8.63
N VAL A 86 8.16 -13.98 9.03
CA VAL A 86 8.15 -13.58 10.46
C VAL A 86 6.98 -14.21 11.20
N ARG A 87 5.80 -14.31 10.56
CA ARG A 87 4.68 -15.06 11.12
C ARG A 87 5.02 -16.54 11.31
N GLY A 88 5.62 -17.18 10.31
CA GLY A 88 6.01 -18.59 10.40
C GLY A 88 7.00 -18.85 11.55
N GLN A 89 7.99 -17.96 11.73
CA GLN A 89 8.93 -18.05 12.85
C GLN A 89 8.25 -17.83 14.19
N MET A 90 7.39 -16.82 14.33
CA MET A 90 6.70 -16.58 15.61
C MET A 90 5.67 -17.65 15.94
N GLU A 91 4.93 -18.15 14.94
CA GLU A 91 4.02 -19.27 15.13
C GLU A 91 4.79 -20.53 15.57
N SER A 92 6.00 -20.77 15.04
CA SER A 92 6.87 -21.87 15.48
C SER A 92 7.36 -21.73 16.93
N LEU A 93 7.52 -20.50 17.43
CA LEU A 93 7.99 -20.24 18.79
C LEU A 93 6.85 -20.27 19.83
N LEU A 94 5.65 -19.83 19.45
CA LEU A 94 4.50 -19.76 20.35
C LEU A 94 3.63 -21.03 20.35
N ARG A 95 3.78 -21.91 19.35
CA ARG A 95 3.03 -23.18 19.31
C ARG A 95 3.52 -24.15 20.38
N SER A 96 2.60 -24.59 21.23
CA SER A 96 2.85 -25.66 22.21
C SER A 96 2.88 -27.06 21.59
N GLU A 97 2.10 -27.30 20.54
CA GLU A 97 2.09 -28.57 19.80
C GLU A 97 2.05 -28.36 18.27
N PRO A 98 2.70 -29.24 17.47
CA PRO A 98 2.65 -29.17 16.02
C PRO A 98 1.23 -29.39 15.50
N GLY A 99 0.59 -28.33 14.98
CA GLY A 99 -0.73 -28.40 14.35
C GLY A 99 -1.91 -27.92 15.22
N ALA A 100 -1.67 -27.54 16.48
CA ALA A 100 -2.71 -26.94 17.30
C ALA A 100 -3.08 -25.52 16.78
N PRO A 101 -4.38 -25.16 16.72
CA PRO A 101 -4.80 -23.82 16.36
C PRO A 101 -4.32 -22.83 17.42
N LEU A 102 -3.62 -21.77 17.01
CA LEU A 102 -3.17 -20.73 17.94
C LEU A 102 -4.38 -20.00 18.53
N THR A 103 -4.30 -19.69 19.83
CA THR A 103 -5.27 -18.82 20.48
C THR A 103 -5.23 -17.42 19.87
N ILE A 104 -6.37 -16.70 19.87
CA ILE A 104 -6.49 -15.33 19.36
C ILE A 104 -5.37 -14.41 19.89
N GLY A 105 -5.03 -14.52 21.18
CA GLY A 105 -3.93 -13.73 21.78
C GLY A 105 -2.56 -14.03 21.17
N GLN A 106 -2.24 -15.30 20.90
CA GLN A 106 -0.98 -15.69 20.26
C GLN A 106 -0.95 -15.25 18.79
N GLN A 107 -2.08 -15.33 18.08
CA GLN A 107 -2.21 -14.81 16.72
C GLN A 107 -2.00 -13.29 16.68
N MET A 108 -2.48 -12.55 17.69
CA MET A 108 -2.21 -11.12 17.81
C MET A 108 -0.72 -10.83 18.00
N ILE A 109 -0.02 -11.57 18.87
CA ILE A 109 1.43 -11.40 19.07
C ILE A 109 2.20 -11.68 17.78
N CYS A 110 1.85 -12.78 17.08
CA CYS A 110 2.44 -13.13 15.79
C CYS A 110 2.15 -12.05 14.72
N GLY A 111 0.94 -11.49 14.72
CA GLY A 111 0.58 -10.39 13.83
C GLY A 111 1.35 -9.11 14.13
N LEU A 112 1.52 -8.77 15.42
CA LEU A 112 2.18 -7.54 15.86
C LEU A 112 3.67 -7.57 15.54
N GLY A 113 4.39 -8.65 15.88
CA GLY A 113 5.82 -8.73 15.54
C GLY A 113 6.08 -8.84 14.04
N ALA A 114 5.18 -9.47 13.27
CA ALA A 114 5.27 -9.45 11.81
C ALA A 114 5.02 -8.04 11.25
N GLY A 115 4.06 -7.30 11.82
CA GLY A 115 3.83 -5.89 11.49
C GLY A 115 5.06 -5.03 11.75
N VAL A 116 5.69 -5.17 12.91
CA VAL A 116 6.94 -4.45 13.25
C VAL A 116 8.05 -4.74 12.26
N ALA A 117 8.24 -6.01 11.87
CA ALA A 117 9.25 -6.37 10.89
C ALA A 117 8.95 -5.79 9.49
N VAL A 118 7.68 -5.84 9.06
CA VAL A 118 7.26 -5.24 7.79
C VAL A 118 7.43 -3.73 7.78
N SER A 119 7.25 -3.04 8.92
CA SER A 119 7.42 -1.58 9.03
C SER A 119 8.81 -1.09 8.59
N PHE A 120 9.88 -1.85 8.85
CA PHE A 120 11.23 -1.48 8.41
C PHE A 120 11.39 -1.42 6.89
N LEU A 121 10.61 -2.22 6.16
CA LEU A 121 10.55 -2.19 4.69
C LEU A 121 9.45 -1.24 4.18
N ALA A 122 8.35 -1.13 4.91
CA ALA A 122 7.21 -0.30 4.54
C ALA A 122 7.59 1.18 4.57
N CYS A 123 8.21 1.65 5.66
CA CYS A 123 8.59 3.05 5.83
C CYS A 123 9.43 3.62 4.66
N PRO A 124 10.56 3.01 4.24
CA PRO A 124 11.33 3.53 3.11
C PRO A 124 10.55 3.44 1.79
N THR A 125 9.75 2.39 1.60
CA THR A 125 8.93 2.21 0.40
C THR A 125 7.84 3.28 0.29
N GLU A 126 7.18 3.60 1.41
CA GLU A 126 6.19 4.67 1.49
C GLU A 126 6.81 6.04 1.21
N LEU A 127 8.02 6.29 1.73
CA LEU A 127 8.76 7.52 1.42
C LEU A 127 9.07 7.63 -0.08
N ILE A 128 9.49 6.54 -0.72
CA ILE A 128 9.75 6.50 -2.17
C ILE A 128 8.46 6.74 -2.95
N LYS A 129 7.35 6.09 -2.58
CA LYS A 129 6.03 6.29 -3.20
C LYS A 129 5.61 7.76 -3.07
N CYS A 130 5.68 8.33 -1.87
CA CYS A 130 5.34 9.73 -1.62
C CYS A 130 6.21 10.70 -2.44
N ARG A 131 7.51 10.45 -2.56
CA ARG A 131 8.40 11.26 -3.42
C ARG A 131 8.04 11.12 -4.89
N GLN A 132 7.82 9.91 -5.40
CA GLN A 132 7.45 9.70 -6.80
C GLN A 132 6.11 10.35 -7.12
N VAL A 133 5.11 10.17 -6.25
CA VAL A 133 3.79 10.77 -6.40
C VAL A 133 3.90 12.30 -6.34
N SER A 134 4.68 12.86 -5.42
CA SER A 134 4.96 14.30 -5.34
C SER A 134 5.59 14.85 -6.64
N VAL A 135 6.68 14.24 -7.12
CA VAL A 135 7.38 14.64 -8.35
C VAL A 135 6.49 14.49 -9.59
N THR A 136 5.64 13.47 -9.61
CA THR A 136 4.82 13.13 -10.78
C THR A 136 3.49 13.91 -10.84
N ILE A 137 2.99 14.37 -9.70
CA ILE A 137 1.75 15.17 -9.58
C ILE A 137 2.05 16.69 -9.58
N PHE A 138 3.24 17.11 -9.12
CA PHE A 138 3.68 18.50 -9.15
C PHE A 138 4.99 18.68 -9.95
N PRO A 139 4.96 18.55 -11.29
CA PRO A 139 6.14 18.74 -12.12
C PRO A 139 6.61 20.21 -12.24
N LYS A 140 5.92 21.19 -11.63
CA LYS A 140 6.25 22.62 -11.75
C LYS A 140 6.36 23.32 -10.40
N LEU A 141 7.39 22.96 -9.63
CA LEU A 141 7.91 23.83 -8.58
C LEU A 141 9.44 23.75 -8.54
N HIS A 142 10.06 24.06 -9.68
CA HIS A 142 11.46 24.46 -9.82
C HIS A 142 11.54 25.48 -10.96
#